data_AF-A0A1F8MKM7-F1
#
_entry.id   AF-A0A1F8MKM7-F1
#
_cell.length_a   1.000
_cell.length_b   1.000
_cell.length_c   1.000
_cell.angle_alpha   90.00
_cell.angle_beta   90.00
_cell.angle_gamma   90.00
#
_symmetry.space_group_name_H-M   'P 1'
#
loop_
_entity.id
_entity.type
_entity.pdbx_description
1 polymer ?
#
loop_
_entity_poly.entity_id
_entity_poly.type
_entity_poly.pdbx_seq_one_letter_code
_entity_poly.pdbx_strand_id
1 'polypeptide(L)'
;MSKLRDLIREKRRGQHLTQEELANKIGISTSYIGILEIGRQNPGARTLKRICDALNIPLEEAIPLGLYEVLGEIQDIQKQKTKAEERFAKLPLSIQKKLIEIGELMEK
;
A
#
# COMPACT_ATOMS: atom_id res chain seq x y z
N MET A 1 -3.73 -7.04 17.65
CA MET A 1 -2.99 -6.20 16.68
C MET A 1 -1.80 -5.47 17.32
N SER A 2 -1.10 -6.06 18.29
CA SER A 2 0.06 -5.43 18.97
C SER A 2 1.34 -5.45 18.12
N LYS A 3 1.49 -6.46 17.26
CA LYS A 3 2.75 -6.75 16.55
C LYS A 3 3.29 -5.59 15.71
N LEU A 4 2.45 -4.85 14.98
CA LEU A 4 2.90 -3.74 14.12
C LEU A 4 3.36 -2.52 14.94
N ARG A 5 2.60 -2.11 15.96
CA ARG A 5 3.00 -0.95 16.78
C ARG A 5 4.31 -1.20 17.53
N ASP A 6 4.49 -2.43 18.02
CA ASP A 6 5.66 -2.82 18.81
C ASP A 6 6.87 -2.91 17.87
N LEU A 7 6.73 -3.51 16.69
CA LEU A 7 7.75 -3.53 15.63
C LEU A 7 8.23 -2.13 15.23
N ILE A 8 7.29 -1.21 14.95
CA ILE A 8 7.63 0.18 14.59
C ILE A 8 8.42 0.85 15.71
N ARG A 9 7.94 0.74 16.95
CA ARG A 9 8.58 1.36 18.11
C ARG A 9 9.97 0.79 18.36
N GLU A 10 10.12 -0.53 18.30
CA GLU A 10 11.39 -1.22 18.52
C GLU A 10 12.42 -0.86 17.45
N LYS A 11 12.04 -0.90 16.17
CA LYS A 11 12.94 -0.55 15.06
C LYS A 11 13.36 0.92 15.10
N ARG A 12 12.44 1.83 15.42
CA ARG A 12 12.76 3.25 15.62
C ARG A 12 13.78 3.44 16.76
N ARG A 13 13.52 2.82 17.91
CA ARG A 13 14.41 2.91 19.09
C ARG A 13 15.78 2.27 18.82
N GLY A 14 15.82 1.15 18.10
CA GLY A 14 17.07 0.50 17.69
C GLY A 14 17.92 1.34 16.74
N GLN A 15 17.31 2.30 16.04
CA GLN A 15 18.02 3.32 15.24
C GLN A 15 18.26 4.63 16.00
N HIS A 16 17.96 4.69 17.30
CA HIS A 16 18.09 5.87 18.15
C HIS A 16 17.30 7.10 17.69
N LEU A 17 16.28 6.91 16.86
CA LEU A 17 15.43 8.01 16.39
C LEU A 17 14.40 8.39 17.44
N THR A 18 14.11 9.67 17.60
CA THR A 18 12.92 10.19 18.28
C THR A 18 11.67 10.02 17.40
N GLN A 19 10.47 10.17 17.99
CA GLN A 19 9.23 10.15 17.20
C GLN A 19 9.18 11.30 16.19
N GLU A 20 9.74 12.46 16.54
CA GLU A 20 9.82 13.64 15.68
C GLU A 20 10.77 13.41 14.50
N GLU A 21 11.95 12.82 14.75
CA GLU A 21 12.89 12.50 13.67
C GLU A 21 12.31 11.51 12.67
N LEU A 22 11.62 10.46 13.14
CA LEU A 22 10.92 9.54 12.25
C LEU A 22 9.82 10.26 11.46
N ALA A 23 9.01 11.08 12.14
CA ALA A 23 7.93 11.84 11.52
C ALA A 23 8.44 12.77 10.42
N ASN A 24 9.54 13.48 10.68
CA ASN A 24 10.22 14.35 9.72
C ASN A 24 10.78 13.55 8.53
N LYS A 25 11.45 12.41 8.80
CA LYS A 25 12.02 11.52 7.77
C LYS A 25 10.96 11.00 6.80
N ILE A 26 9.73 10.79 7.29
CA ILE A 26 8.60 10.34 6.47
C ILE A 26 7.52 11.39 6.32
N GLY A 27 7.83 12.68 6.44
CA GLY A 27 6.91 13.82 6.22
C GLY A 27 5.47 13.60 6.71
N ILE A 28 5.30 13.34 8.00
CA ILE A 28 4.00 13.31 8.72
C ILE A 28 4.14 14.02 10.07
N SER A 29 3.05 14.18 10.82
CA SER A 29 3.14 14.77 12.16
C SER A 29 3.72 13.81 13.21
N THR A 30 4.48 14.36 14.16
CA THR A 30 4.97 13.64 15.34
C THR A 30 3.83 13.01 16.14
N SER A 31 2.70 13.73 16.27
CA SER A 31 1.50 13.23 16.93
C SER A 31 0.95 11.95 16.28
N TYR A 32 1.05 11.84 14.95
CA TYR A 32 0.58 10.66 14.23
C TYR A 32 1.49 9.46 14.51
N ILE A 33 2.82 9.62 14.53
CA ILE A 33 3.74 8.55 14.98
C ILE A 33 3.38 8.08 16.40
N GLY A 34 3.11 9.01 17.32
CA GLY A 34 2.68 8.67 18.68
C GLY A 34 1.41 7.80 18.71
N ILE A 35 0.39 8.15 17.92
CA ILE A 35 -0.86 7.39 17.77
C ILE A 35 -0.59 5.97 17.23
N LEU A 36 0.31 5.83 16.26
CA LEU A 36 0.70 4.55 15.69
C LEU A 36 1.42 3.66 16.72
N GLU A 37 2.39 4.20 17.45
CA GLU A 37 3.19 3.44 18.42
C GLU A 37 2.44 3.01 19.69
N ILE A 38 1.30 3.63 19.99
CA ILE A 38 0.39 3.15 21.05
C ILE A 38 -0.69 2.20 20.51
N GLY A 39 -0.82 2.09 19.19
CA GLY A 39 -1.80 1.24 18.51
C GLY A 39 -3.22 1.78 18.55
N ARG A 40 -3.39 3.11 18.72
CA ARG A 40 -4.71 3.75 18.65
C ARG A 40 -5.24 3.80 17.21
N GLN A 41 -4.34 3.78 16.23
CA GLN A 41 -4.66 3.71 14.81
C GLN A 41 -3.60 2.90 14.05
N ASN A 42 -4.00 2.27 12.95
CA ASN A 42 -3.08 1.66 11.99
C ASN A 42 -2.70 2.64 10.87
N PRO A 43 -1.47 2.57 10.33
CA PRO A 43 -1.09 3.36 9.17
C PRO A 43 -1.81 2.85 7.91
N GLY A 44 -2.20 3.76 7.02
CA GLY A 44 -2.61 3.37 5.66
C GLY A 44 -1.43 2.83 4.85
N ALA A 45 -1.69 2.15 3.74
CA ALA A 45 -0.67 1.46 2.94
C ALA A 45 0.54 2.34 2.54
N ARG A 46 0.28 3.58 2.08
CA ARG A 46 1.35 4.54 1.74
C ARG A 46 2.20 4.92 2.95
N THR A 47 1.58 5.19 4.09
CA THR A 47 2.29 5.51 5.34
C THR A 47 3.08 4.31 5.83
N LEU A 48 2.49 3.12 5.80
CA LEU A 48 3.14 1.88 6.20
C LEU A 48 4.40 1.62 5.36
N LYS A 49 4.31 1.77 4.04
CA LYS A 49 5.46 1.65 3.15
C LYS A 49 6.57 2.65 3.51
N ARG A 50 6.24 3.92 3.72
CA ARG A 50 7.22 4.95 4.10
C ARG A 50 7.88 4.64 5.45
N ILE A 51 7.12 4.13 6.43
CA ILE A 51 7.67 3.67 7.72
C ILE A 51 8.63 2.51 7.49
N CYS A 52 8.25 1.53 6.68
CA CYS A 52 9.07 0.36 6.36
C CYS A 52 10.38 0.78 5.69
N ASP A 53 10.30 1.62 4.66
CA ASP A 53 11.46 2.17 3.95
C ASP A 53 12.37 2.97 4.92
N ALA A 54 11.79 3.77 5.82
CA ALA A 54 12.55 4.61 6.73
C ALA A 54 13.23 3.84 7.87
N LEU A 55 12.63 2.72 8.31
CA LEU A 55 13.09 1.88 9.42
C LEU A 55 13.77 0.58 8.96
N ASN A 56 13.95 0.38 7.65
CA ASN A 56 14.47 -0.86 7.04
C ASN A 56 13.72 -2.10 7.54
N ILE A 57 12.39 -2.03 7.52
CA ILE A 57 11.51 -3.15 7.88
C ILE A 57 11.06 -3.80 6.57
N PRO A 58 11.33 -5.10 6.33
CA PRO A 58 10.72 -5.82 5.23
C PRO A 58 9.19 -5.74 5.34
N LEU A 59 8.52 -5.42 4.24
CA LEU A 59 7.08 -5.14 4.26
C LEU A 59 6.28 -6.35 4.75
N GLU A 60 6.79 -7.56 4.50
CA GLU A 60 6.29 -8.85 4.93
C GLU A 60 6.23 -8.97 6.47
N GLU A 61 7.17 -8.35 7.19
CA GLU A 61 7.18 -8.33 8.66
C GLU A 61 6.12 -7.38 9.23
N ALA A 62 5.80 -6.32 8.48
CA ALA A 62 4.89 -5.25 8.90
C ALA A 62 3.42 -5.53 8.54
N ILE A 63 3.18 -6.49 7.64
CA ILE A 63 1.84 -6.86 7.17
C ILE A 63 1.39 -8.15 7.86
N PRO A 64 0.16 -8.21 8.41
CA PRO A 64 -0.40 -9.47 8.90
C PRO A 64 -0.47 -10.49 7.76
N LEU A 65 -0.04 -11.72 8.00
CA LEU A 65 0.14 -12.77 6.97
C LEU A 65 -1.05 -12.90 5.99
N GLY A 66 -2.30 -12.72 6.44
CA GLY A 66 -3.49 -12.78 5.58
C GLY A 66 -3.70 -11.59 4.63
N LEU A 67 -2.97 -10.48 4.76
CA LEU A 67 -3.06 -9.32 3.87
C LEU A 67 -2.03 -9.39 2.74
N TYR A 68 -0.94 -10.16 2.90
CA TYR A 68 0.08 -10.31 1.87
C TYR A 68 -0.44 -11.11 0.66
N GLU A 69 -1.25 -12.14 0.89
CA GLU A 69 -1.92 -12.92 -0.16
C GLU A 69 -2.85 -12.04 -0.99
N VAL A 70 -3.73 -11.27 -0.32
CA VAL A 70 -4.65 -10.33 -0.97
C VAL A 70 -3.90 -9.23 -1.74
N LEU A 71 -2.77 -8.72 -1.22
CA LEU A 71 -1.97 -7.73 -1.92
C LEU A 71 -1.31 -8.28 -3.18
N GLY A 72 -0.88 -9.55 -3.16
CA GLY A 72 -0.40 -10.25 -4.35
C GLY A 72 -1.48 -10.34 -5.42
N GLU A 73 -2.68 -10.79 -5.03
CA GLU A 73 -3.84 -10.87 -5.93
C GLU A 73 -4.22 -9.50 -6.52
N ILE A 74 -4.25 -8.45 -5.70
CA ILE A 74 -4.55 -7.08 -6.18
C ILE A 74 -3.51 -6.59 -7.17
N GLN A 75 -2.21 -6.85 -6.94
CA GLN A 75 -1.14 -6.47 -7.86
C GLN A 75 -1.25 -7.20 -9.19
N ASP A 76 -1.58 -8.49 -9.17
CA ASP A 76 -1.77 -9.28 -10.39
C ASP A 76 -2.98 -8.81 -11.19
N ILE A 77 -4.09 -8.47 -10.52
CA ILE A 77 -5.27 -7.88 -11.16
C ILE A 77 -4.92 -6.52 -11.78
N GLN A 78 -4.19 -5.66 -11.07
CA GLN A 78 -3.76 -4.36 -11.61
C GLN A 78 -2.86 -4.53 -12.83
N LYS A 79 -1.90 -5.46 -12.79
CA LYS A 79 -1.00 -5.74 -13.90
C LYS A 79 -1.74 -6.28 -15.13
N GLN A 80 -2.74 -7.12 -14.92
CA GLN A 80 -3.61 -7.61 -15.99
C GLN A 80 -4.45 -6.48 -16.60
N LYS A 81 -5.02 -5.61 -15.77
CA LYS A 81 -5.76 -4.42 -16.21
C LYS A 81 -4.88 -3.52 -17.09
N THR A 82 -3.68 -3.15 -16.65
CA THR A 82 -2.77 -2.29 -17.43
C THR A 82 -2.43 -2.90 -18.79
N LYS A 83 -2.12 -4.21 -18.84
CA LYS A 83 -1.88 -4.90 -20.12
C LYS A 83 -3.10 -4.91 -21.03
N ALA A 84 -4.30 -5.03 -20.47
CA ALA A 84 -5.54 -4.99 -21.24
C ALA A 84 -5.78 -3.58 -21.81
N GLU A 85 -5.55 -2.52 -21.04
CA GLU A 85 -5.66 -1.12 -21.48
C GLU A 85 -4.68 -0.82 -22.63
N GLU A 86 -3.42 -1.25 -22.52
CA GLU A 86 -2.42 -1.09 -23.58
C GLU A 86 -2.80 -1.83 -24.87
N ARG A 87 -3.37 -3.04 -24.75
CA ARG A 87 -3.85 -3.81 -25.90
C ARG A 87 -5.05 -3.14 -26.54
N PHE A 88 -6.00 -2.68 -25.73
CA PHE A 88 -7.19 -1.98 -26.18
C PHE A 88 -6.84 -0.70 -26.94
N ALA A 89 -5.90 0.09 -26.43
CA ALA A 89 -5.43 1.32 -27.07
C ALA A 89 -4.82 1.09 -28.47
N LYS A 90 -4.29 -0.11 -28.74
CA LYS A 90 -3.71 -0.49 -30.04
C LYS A 90 -4.74 -0.98 -31.05
N LEU A 91 -6.00 -1.21 -30.65
CA LEU A 91 -7.04 -1.68 -31.55
C LEU A 91 -7.58 -0.55 -32.43
N PRO A 92 -8.09 -0.84 -33.64
CA PRO A 92 -8.85 0.12 -34.42
C PRO A 92 -10.05 0.68 -33.64
N LEU A 93 -10.37 1.96 -33.84
CA LEU A 93 -11.49 2.64 -33.15
C LEU A 93 -12.84 1.93 -33.33
N SER A 94 -13.05 1.29 -34.49
CA SER A 94 -14.26 0.50 -34.75
C SER A 94 -14.39 -0.72 -33.85
N ILE A 95 -13.28 -1.36 -33.49
CA ILE A 95 -13.25 -2.49 -32.56
C ILE A 95 -13.36 -1.99 -31.12
N GLN A 96 -12.68 -0.90 -30.78
CA GLN A 96 -12.78 -0.28 -29.45
C GLN A 96 -14.24 0.06 -29.10
N LYS A 97 -14.97 0.70 -30.02
CA LYS A 97 -16.39 1.04 -29.83
C LYS A 97 -17.27 -0.19 -29.59
N LYS A 98 -17.10 -1.26 -30.36
CA LYS A 98 -17.85 -2.51 -30.18
C LYS A 98 -17.56 -3.16 -28.83
N LEU A 99 -16.32 -3.16 -28.38
CA LEU A 99 -15.94 -3.71 -27.08
C LEU A 99 -16.53 -2.90 -25.91
N ILE A 100 -16.62 -1.57 -26.05
CA ILE A 100 -17.29 -0.70 -25.07
C ILE A 100 -18.79 -1.04 -24.99
N GLU A 101 -19.47 -1.13 -26.14
CA GLU A 101 -20.89 -1.49 -26.21
C GLU A 101 -21.17 -2.86 -25.57
N ILE A 102 -20.31 -3.86 -25.81
CA ILE A 102 -20.40 -5.17 -25.15
C ILE A 102 -20.26 -5.03 -23.63
N GLY A 103 -19.29 -4.23 -23.17
CA GLY A 103 -19.09 -3.97 -21.74
C GLY A 103 -20.34 -3.37 -21.08
N GLU A 104 -20.93 -2.36 -21.70
CA GLU A 104 -22.16 -1.70 -21.22
C GLU A 104 -23.36 -2.65 -21.15
N LEU A 105 -23.43 -3.66 -22.04
CA LEU A 105 -24.45 -4.69 -22.01
C LEU A 105 -24.23 -5.71 -20.87
N MET A 106 -23.00 -5.93 -20.44
CA MET A 106 -22.64 -6.87 -19.37
C MET A 106 -22.81 -6.29 -17.96
N GLU A 107 -22.89 -4.96 -17.80
CA GLU A 107 -23.07 -4.28 -16.51
C GLU A 107 -24.54 -4.16 -16.06
N LYS A 108 -25.49 -4.67 -16.87
CA LYS A 108 -26.93 -4.75 -16.55
C LYS A 108 -27.31 -6.10 -15.96
#